data_AF-A0AAV7HVB0-F1
#
_entry.id   AF-A0AAV7HVB0-F1
#
_cell.length_a   1.000
_cell.length_b   1.000
_cell.length_c   1.000
_cell.angle_alpha   90.00
_cell.angle_beta   90.00
_cell.angle_gamma   90.00
#
_symmetry.space_group_name_H-M   'P 1'
#
loop_
_entity.id
_entity.type
_entity.pdbx_description
1 polymer ?
#
loop_
_entity_poly.entity_id
_entity_poly.type
_entity_poly.pdbx_seq_one_letter_code
_entity_poly.pdbx_strand_id
1 'polypeptide(L)'
;MSEVVTSYWYPSSISGGKYTIIGIRDLTTGYDNTQINNKAILPTSKSSQMITFTFANGLVCTLRTSGTEPKIKYYTELCASPEIQDLNVLNDILSEMVSSIVKEFLRPESNGLIARST
;
A
#
# COMPACT_ATOMS: atom_id res chain seq x y z
N MET A 1 -28.19 18.50 0.65
CA MET A 1 -26.87 18.57 -0.01
C MET A 1 -26.49 17.15 -0.38
N SER A 2 -26.55 16.79 -1.65
CA SER A 2 -26.14 15.46 -2.12
C SER A 2 -24.64 15.29 -1.87
N GLU A 3 -24.25 14.29 -1.08
CA GLU A 3 -22.85 13.89 -0.95
C GLU A 3 -22.32 13.55 -2.35
N VAL A 4 -21.31 14.29 -2.81
CA VAL A 4 -20.55 13.92 -3.99
C VAL A 4 -19.79 12.65 -3.59
N VAL A 5 -20.26 11.49 -4.06
CA VAL A 5 -19.53 10.23 -3.93
C VAL A 5 -18.30 10.33 -4.82
N THR A 6 -17.18 10.76 -4.25
CA THR A 6 -15.89 10.67 -4.94
C THR A 6 -15.54 9.19 -5.05
N SER A 7 -15.70 8.62 -6.24
CA SER A 7 -15.20 7.28 -6.54
C SER A 7 -13.67 7.34 -6.59
N TYR A 8 -13.02 6.73 -5.60
CA TYR A 8 -11.57 6.57 -5.59
C TYR A 8 -11.21 5.28 -6.34
N TRP A 9 -10.38 5.39 -7.38
CA TRP A 9 -9.89 4.23 -8.12
C TRP A 9 -8.58 3.76 -7.51
N TYR A 10 -8.65 2.70 -6.70
CA TYR A 10 -7.48 2.03 -6.14
C TYR A 10 -7.10 0.81 -7.02
N PRO A 11 -5.82 0.45 -7.10
CA PRO A 11 -5.40 -0.77 -7.79
C PRO A 11 -5.98 -2.00 -7.08
N SER A 12 -6.37 -3.01 -7.87
CA SER A 12 -6.82 -4.32 -7.36
C SER A 12 -5.67 -5.32 -7.22
N SER A 13 -4.50 -5.04 -7.80
CA SER A 13 -3.33 -5.92 -7.83
C SER A 13 -2.08 -5.18 -8.32
N ILE A 14 -0.90 -5.79 -8.16
CA ILE A 14 0.37 -5.38 -8.78
C ILE A 14 0.96 -6.50 -9.64
N SER A 15 2.04 -6.20 -10.37
CA SER A 15 2.83 -7.18 -11.15
C SER A 15 1.98 -7.93 -12.17
N GLY A 16 1.10 -7.19 -12.87
CA GLY A 16 0.21 -7.77 -13.88
C GLY A 16 -0.86 -8.71 -13.32
N GLY A 17 -1.22 -8.59 -12.05
CA GLY A 17 -2.26 -9.43 -11.41
C GLY A 17 -1.71 -10.54 -10.52
N LYS A 18 -0.38 -10.75 -10.49
CA LYS A 18 0.26 -11.80 -9.67
C LYS A 18 -0.05 -11.66 -8.18
N TYR A 19 -0.06 -10.43 -7.66
CA TYR A 19 -0.34 -10.17 -6.25
C TYR A 19 -1.61 -9.34 -6.10
N THR A 20 -2.66 -9.98 -5.59
CA THR A 20 -3.99 -9.38 -5.42
C THR A 20 -4.06 -8.57 -4.12
N ILE A 21 -4.68 -7.39 -4.20
CA ILE A 21 -4.98 -6.53 -3.05
C ILE A 21 -6.38 -6.88 -2.55
N ILE A 22 -6.48 -7.19 -1.27
CA ILE A 22 -7.74 -7.56 -0.60
C ILE A 22 -8.21 -6.50 0.39
N GLY A 23 -7.29 -5.65 0.88
CA GLY A 23 -7.60 -4.58 1.82
C GLY A 23 -6.91 -3.29 1.42
N ILE A 24 -7.64 -2.20 1.51
CA ILE A 24 -7.14 -0.83 1.30
C ILE A 24 -7.70 0.04 2.41
N ARG A 25 -6.80 0.71 3.11
CA ARG A 25 -7.10 1.78 4.05
C ARG A 25 -6.37 3.04 3.64
N ASP A 26 -7.11 4.07 3.32
CA ASP A 26 -6.60 5.39 2.99
C ASP A 26 -7.05 6.39 4.05
N LEU A 27 -6.15 6.72 4.98
CA LEU A 27 -6.42 7.68 6.05
C LEU A 27 -6.38 9.14 5.57
N THR A 28 -6.08 9.36 4.30
CA THR A 28 -6.18 10.67 3.64
C THR A 28 -7.64 10.99 3.30
N THR A 29 -8.34 9.99 2.78
CA THR A 29 -9.74 10.11 2.31
C THR A 29 -10.74 9.59 3.33
N GLY A 30 -10.31 8.73 4.25
CA GLY A 30 -11.16 8.01 5.18
C GLY A 30 -11.77 6.73 4.61
N TYR A 31 -11.29 6.28 3.45
CA TYR A 31 -11.70 5.01 2.87
C TYR A 31 -11.04 3.84 3.59
N ASP A 32 -11.81 2.82 3.95
CA ASP A 32 -11.29 1.54 4.45
C ASP A 32 -12.26 0.42 4.10
N ASN A 33 -11.94 -0.38 3.08
CA ASN A 33 -12.80 -1.46 2.62
C ASN A 33 -12.86 -2.68 3.57
N THR A 34 -12.06 -2.68 4.63
CA THR A 34 -12.07 -3.73 5.66
C THR A 34 -13.07 -3.43 6.77
N GLN A 35 -13.74 -2.27 6.71
CA GLN A 35 -14.65 -1.79 7.73
C GLN A 35 -16.07 -1.62 7.20
N ILE A 36 -17.04 -1.53 8.12
CA ILE A 36 -18.44 -1.28 7.77
C ILE A 36 -18.57 -0.01 6.91
N ASN A 37 -19.39 -0.08 5.86
CA ASN A 37 -19.64 1.03 4.92
C ASN A 37 -18.38 1.59 4.23
N ASN A 38 -17.28 0.84 4.17
CA ASN A 38 -16.00 1.25 3.60
C ASN A 38 -15.39 2.51 4.26
N LYS A 39 -15.64 2.72 5.56
CA LYS A 39 -15.19 3.91 6.30
C LYS A 39 -14.13 3.55 7.34
N ALA A 40 -13.02 4.28 7.32
CA ALA A 40 -11.96 4.14 8.31
C ALA A 40 -12.48 4.47 9.72
N ILE A 41 -12.15 3.59 10.67
CA ILE A 41 -12.41 3.81 12.10
C ILE A 41 -11.27 4.58 12.79
N LEU A 42 -10.10 4.65 12.14
CA LEU A 42 -8.94 5.38 12.64
C LEU A 42 -9.04 6.86 12.27
N PRO A 43 -8.36 7.76 13.02
CA PRO A 43 -8.31 9.17 12.68
C PRO A 43 -7.80 9.41 11.25
N THR A 44 -8.52 10.25 10.51
CA THR A 44 -8.21 10.60 9.12
C THR A 44 -7.66 12.02 9.04
N SER A 45 -6.69 12.26 8.15
CA SER A 45 -6.15 13.58 7.89
C SER A 45 -5.69 13.72 6.45
N LYS A 46 -6.25 14.72 5.75
CA LYS A 46 -5.86 15.06 4.37
C LYS A 46 -4.40 15.47 4.25
N SER A 47 -3.77 15.95 5.32
CA SER A 47 -2.36 16.37 5.29
C SER A 47 -1.39 15.24 5.62
N SER A 48 -1.86 14.13 6.20
CA SER A 48 -1.00 13.02 6.61
C SER A 48 -0.64 12.06 5.48
N GLN A 49 -1.42 12.04 4.39
CA GLN A 49 -1.15 11.30 3.15
C GLN A 49 -0.65 9.87 3.42
N MET A 50 -1.53 9.01 3.95
CA MET A 50 -1.19 7.67 4.43
C MET A 50 -2.15 6.63 3.88
N ILE A 51 -1.60 5.65 3.16
CA ILE A 51 -2.37 4.56 2.54
C ILE A 51 -1.72 3.23 2.89
N THR A 52 -2.53 2.28 3.34
CA THR A 52 -2.14 0.90 3.64
C THR A 52 -2.85 -0.05 2.69
N PHE A 53 -2.08 -0.94 2.07
CA PHE A 53 -2.53 -2.03 1.22
C PHE A 53 -2.28 -3.37 1.92
N THR A 54 -3.27 -4.24 1.89
CA THR A 54 -3.18 -5.62 2.39
C THR A 54 -3.36 -6.55 1.19
N PHE A 55 -2.37 -7.40 0.97
CA PHE A 55 -2.34 -8.36 -0.14
C PHE A 55 -2.79 -9.74 0.33
N ALA A 56 -3.38 -10.51 -0.59
CA ALA A 56 -3.93 -11.84 -0.31
C ALA A 56 -2.89 -12.83 0.24
N ASN A 57 -1.62 -12.66 -0.11
CA ASN A 57 -0.53 -13.51 0.34
C ASN A 57 0.04 -13.11 1.71
N GLY A 58 -0.59 -12.16 2.41
CA GLY A 58 -0.18 -11.71 3.74
C GLY A 58 0.83 -10.56 3.76
N LEU A 59 1.20 -9.99 2.59
CA LEU A 59 1.98 -8.75 2.58
C LEU A 59 1.11 -7.56 2.99
N VAL A 60 1.63 -6.70 3.85
CA VAL A 60 1.06 -5.39 4.18
C VAL A 60 2.07 -4.32 3.81
N CYS A 61 1.63 -3.30 3.07
CA CYS A 61 2.44 -2.15 2.71
C CYS A 61 1.75 -0.86 3.15
N THR A 62 2.44 0.01 3.89
CA THR A 62 1.97 1.35 4.20
C THR A 62 2.87 2.39 3.55
N LEU A 63 2.29 3.24 2.70
CA LEU A 63 2.91 4.43 2.12
C LEU A 63 2.52 5.65 2.96
N ARG A 64 3.48 6.52 3.25
CA ARG A 64 3.21 7.80 3.95
C ARG A 64 4.16 8.90 3.54
N THR A 65 3.73 10.15 3.62
CA THR A 65 4.66 11.29 3.57
C THR A 65 5.46 11.41 4.86
N SER A 66 6.66 11.98 4.76
CA SER A 66 7.41 12.45 5.91
C SER A 66 6.95 13.86 6.29
N GLY A 67 6.76 14.12 7.57
CA GLY A 67 6.33 15.43 8.06
C GLY A 67 7.44 16.48 8.12
N THR A 68 8.70 16.06 8.09
CA THR A 68 9.88 16.93 8.30
C THR A 68 10.82 16.99 7.10
N GLU A 69 10.65 16.12 6.12
CA GLU A 69 11.58 15.97 4.99
C GLU A 69 10.78 15.74 3.70
N PRO A 70 11.28 16.18 2.54
CA PRO A 70 10.59 15.98 1.26
C PRO A 70 10.78 14.54 0.74
N LYS A 71 10.26 13.54 1.48
CA LYS A 71 10.33 12.12 1.12
C LYS A 71 9.02 11.38 1.40
N ILE A 72 8.79 10.35 0.61
CA ILE A 72 7.77 9.32 0.86
C ILE A 72 8.46 8.14 1.53
N LYS A 73 7.84 7.62 2.59
CA LYS A 73 8.28 6.41 3.30
C LYS A 73 7.34 5.27 2.95
N TYR A 74 7.89 4.07 2.83
CA TYR A 74 7.13 2.83 2.75
C TYR A 74 7.56 1.88 3.87
N TYR A 75 6.60 1.15 4.42
CA TYR A 75 6.82 0.11 5.43
C TYR A 75 6.15 -1.15 4.91
N THR A 76 6.89 -2.25 4.86
CA THR A 76 6.41 -3.51 4.30
C THR A 76 6.69 -4.66 5.25
N GLU A 77 5.71 -5.53 5.42
CA GLU A 77 5.82 -6.75 6.22
C GLU A 77 5.14 -7.88 5.44
N LEU A 78 5.77 -9.05 5.39
CA LEU A 78 5.19 -10.26 4.80
C LEU A 78 5.01 -11.30 5.90
N CYS A 79 3.76 -11.55 6.28
CA CYS A 79 3.40 -12.65 7.16
C CYS A 79 2.83 -13.78 6.31
N ALA A 80 3.68 -14.72 5.91
CA ALA A 80 3.31 -15.81 5.02
C ALA A 80 2.52 -16.91 5.72
N SER A 81 1.89 -17.79 4.93
CA SER A 81 1.26 -19.00 5.44
C SER A 81 2.27 -19.86 6.21
N PRO A 82 1.89 -20.50 7.33
CA PRO A 82 2.74 -21.44 8.07
C PRO A 82 3.30 -22.59 7.23
N GLU A 83 2.69 -22.87 6.07
CA GLU A 83 3.14 -23.87 5.10
C GLU A 83 4.42 -23.47 4.36
N ILE A 84 4.70 -22.16 4.23
CA ILE A 84 5.91 -21.66 3.57
C ILE A 84 6.95 -21.34 4.65
N GLN A 85 7.87 -22.27 4.87
CA GLN A 85 8.90 -22.13 5.91
C GLN A 85 10.27 -21.70 5.35
N ASP A 86 10.43 -21.67 4.03
CA ASP A 86 11.68 -21.27 3.39
C ASP A 86 11.83 -19.75 3.38
N LEU A 87 12.71 -19.25 4.24
CA LEU A 87 12.99 -17.81 4.37
C LEU A 87 13.59 -17.20 3.10
N ASN A 88 14.33 -17.96 2.28
CA ASN A 88 14.89 -17.43 1.04
C ASN A 88 13.77 -17.11 0.05
N VAL A 89 12.82 -18.04 -0.11
CA VAL A 89 11.62 -17.84 -0.93
C VAL A 89 10.82 -16.63 -0.45
N LEU A 90 10.65 -16.46 0.87
CA LEU A 90 9.95 -15.31 1.44
C LEU A 90 10.66 -13.99 1.19
N ASN A 91 11.99 -13.96 1.31
CA ASN A 91 12.79 -12.78 1.02
C ASN A 91 12.72 -12.38 -0.46
N ASP A 92 12.75 -13.36 -1.36
CA ASP A 92 12.63 -13.13 -2.80
C ASP A 92 11.26 -12.56 -3.15
N ILE A 93 10.18 -13.13 -2.59
CA ILE A 93 8.81 -12.62 -2.75
C ILE A 93 8.70 -11.18 -2.21
N LEU A 94 9.21 -10.93 -1.00
CA LEU A 94 9.17 -9.60 -0.40
C LEU A 94 9.92 -8.58 -1.28
N SER A 95 11.12 -8.90 -1.73
CA SER A 95 11.94 -8.04 -2.60
C SER A 95 11.23 -7.75 -3.93
N GLU A 96 10.68 -8.78 -4.59
CA GLU A 96 9.94 -8.65 -5.84
C GLU A 96 8.70 -7.73 -5.67
N MET A 97 7.94 -7.94 -4.60
CA MET A 97 6.74 -7.14 -4.31
C MET A 97 7.09 -5.70 -3.95
N VAL A 98 8.11 -5.46 -3.13
CA VAL A 98 8.57 -4.10 -2.77
C VAL A 98 9.01 -3.35 -4.02
N SER A 99 9.80 -3.99 -4.89
CA SER A 99 10.20 -3.42 -6.18
C SER A 99 9.00 -3.05 -7.05
N SER A 100 8.00 -3.94 -7.14
CA SER A 100 6.77 -3.71 -7.89
C SER A 100 5.93 -2.58 -7.31
N ILE A 101 5.78 -2.51 -5.98
CA ILE A 101 5.07 -1.42 -5.29
C ILE A 101 5.74 -0.07 -5.57
N VAL A 102 7.07 0.02 -5.40
CA VAL A 102 7.81 1.25 -5.65
C VAL A 102 7.64 1.67 -7.12
N LYS A 103 7.80 0.74 -8.06
CA LYS A 103 7.70 1.03 -9.49
C LYS A 103 6.29 1.45 -9.90
N GLU A 104 5.26 0.70 -9.50
CA GLU A 104 3.89 0.88 -10.01
C GLU A 104 3.13 1.99 -9.28
N PHE A 105 3.30 2.11 -7.96
CA PHE A 105 2.57 3.08 -7.15
C PHE A 105 3.29 4.42 -7.07
N LEU A 106 4.60 4.41 -6.79
CA LEU A 106 5.37 5.65 -6.62
C LEU A 106 5.91 6.21 -7.93
N ARG A 107 6.04 5.38 -8.97
CA ARG A 107 6.52 5.73 -10.32
C ARG A 107 7.72 6.71 -10.27
N PRO A 108 8.86 6.29 -9.68
CA PRO A 108 9.90 7.22 -9.28
C PRO A 108 10.45 8.06 -10.43
N GLU A 109 10.68 7.45 -11.59
CA GLU A 109 11.18 8.15 -12.78
C GLU A 109 10.23 9.23 -13.27
N SER A 110 8.93 8.94 -13.35
CA SER A 110 7.91 9.90 -13.79
C SER A 110 7.68 11.03 -12.79
N ASN A 111 7.90 10.77 -11.51
CA ASN A 111 7.65 11.70 -10.42
C ASN A 111 8.93 12.39 -9.90
N GLY A 112 10.08 12.18 -10.54
CA GLY A 112 11.36 12.77 -10.11
C GLY A 112 11.83 12.30 -8.74
N LEU A 113 11.43 11.10 -8.30
CA LEU A 113 11.83 10.52 -7.02
C LEU A 113 13.10 9.67 -7.19
N ILE A 114 13.98 9.75 -6.19
CA ILE A 114 15.12 8.82 -6.07
C ILE A 114 14.65 7.61 -5.27
N ALA A 115 14.42 6.49 -5.96
CA ALA A 115 14.07 5.23 -5.31
C ALA A 115 15.23 4.76 -4.41
N ARG A 116 14.90 4.27 -3.22
CA ARG A 116 15.85 3.63 -2.31
C ARG A 116 15.62 2.13 -2.36
N SER A 117 16.68 1.38 -2.64
CA SER A 117 16.71 -0.06 -2.47
C SER A 117 16.65 -0.38 -0.98
N THR A 118 15.86 -1.39 -0.63
CA THR A 118 16.00 -2.14 0.62
C THR A 118 17.26 -2.97 0.61
#